data_AF-A0A0S6UYS6-F1
#
_entry.id   AF-A0A0S6UYS6-F1
#
_cell.length_a   1.000
_cell.length_b   1.000
_cell.length_c   1.000
_cell.angle_alpha   90.00
_cell.angle_beta   90.00
_cell.angle_gamma   90.00
#
_symmetry.space_group_name_H-M   'P 1'
#
loop_
_entity.id
_entity.type
_entity.pdbx_description
1 polymer ?
#
loop_
_entity_poly.entity_id
_entity_poly.type
_entity_poly.pdbx_seq_one_letter_code
_entity_poly.pdbx_strand_id
1 'polypeptide(L)' 'MRLVAVIIFALMTAACEKEQDITGSTTPACPLRSYSYNPRDLNQCVSACKACDRGTTVTCTTSCTLKGAR' A
#
# COMPACT_ATOMS: atom_id res chain seq x y z
N MET A 1 -23.83 -17.10 -24.63
CA MET A 1 -23.70 -15.64 -24.43
C MET A 1 -23.60 -15.23 -22.96
N ARG A 2 -24.42 -15.76 -22.05
CA ARG A 2 -24.36 -15.39 -20.61
C ARG A 2 -23.04 -15.78 -19.92
N LEU A 3 -22.50 -16.98 -20.22
CA LEU A 3 -21.25 -17.47 -19.62
C LEU A 3 -20.03 -16.62 -20.01
N VAL A 4 -19.97 -16.15 -21.26
CA VAL A 4 -18.86 -15.32 -21.76
C VAL A 4 -18.81 -13.97 -21.03
N ALA A 5 -19.96 -13.36 -20.77
CA ALA A 5 -20.05 -12.09 -20.04
C ALA A 5 -19.57 -12.21 -18.58
N VAL A 6 -19.86 -13.34 -17.92
CA VAL A 6 -19.42 -13.60 -16.54
C VAL A 6 -17.89 -13.74 -16.45
N ILE A 7 -17.28 -14.41 -17.42
CA ILE A 7 -15.83 -14.61 -17.47
C ILE A 7 -15.10 -13.28 -17.67
N ILE A 8 -15.62 -12.41 -18.55
CA ILE A 8 -15.04 -11.08 -18.81
C ILE A 8 -15.12 -10.19 -17.55
N PHE A 9 -16.24 -10.20 -16.83
CA PHE A 9 -16.37 -9.45 -15.58
C PHE A 9 -15.42 -9.96 -14.48
N ALA A 10 -15.21 -11.28 -14.39
CA ALA A 10 -14.27 -11.86 -13.43
C ALA A 10 -12.82 -11.44 -13.70
N LEU A 11 -12.41 -11.37 -14.97
CA LEU A 11 -11.06 -10.92 -15.37
C LEU A 11 -10.80 -9.45 -15.01
N MET A 12 -11.81 -8.58 -15.07
CA MET A 12 -11.68 -7.17 -14.67
C MET A 12 -11.39 -7.01 -13.17
N THR A 13 -11.79 -7.97 -12.33
CA THR A 13 -11.46 -7.96 -10.89
C THR A 13 -10.06 -8.46 -10.58
N ALA A 14 -9.41 -9.20 -11.48
CA ALA A 14 -8.01 -9.61 -11.34
C ALA A 14 -7.02 -8.49 -11.67
N ALA A 15 -7.46 -7.45 -12.39
CA ALA A 15 -6.69 -6.22 -12.60
C ALA A 15 -6.80 -5.23 -11.42
N CYS A 16 -7.70 -5.50 -10.47
CA CYS A 16 -7.58 -4.93 -9.14
C CYS A 16 -6.46 -5.71 -8.46
N GLU A 17 -5.23 -5.24 -8.61
CA GLU A 17 -4.13 -5.65 -7.74
C GLU A 17 -4.66 -5.49 -6.32
N LYS A 18 -4.89 -6.62 -5.66
CA LYS A 18 -4.96 -6.64 -4.21
C LYS A 18 -3.59 -6.16 -3.77
N GLU A 19 -3.48 -4.86 -3.51
CA GLU A 19 -2.52 -4.29 -2.59
C GLU A 19 -2.45 -5.27 -1.42
N GLN A 20 -1.34 -5.99 -1.36
CA GLN A 20 -1.18 -7.19 -0.56
C GLN A 20 -1.65 -6.91 0.87
N ASP A 21 -2.61 -7.73 1.28
CA ASP A 21 -2.95 -8.05 2.65
C ASP A 21 -2.60 -6.96 3.69
N ILE A 22 -3.57 -6.10 3.92
CA ILE A 22 -3.79 -5.43 5.20
C ILE A 22 -4.08 -6.52 6.25
N THR A 23 -3.05 -7.26 6.66
CA THR A 23 -3.13 -8.22 7.75
C THR A 23 -1.78 -8.28 8.45
N GLY A 24 -1.52 -7.30 9.32
CA GLY A 24 -0.64 -7.46 10.49
C GLY A 24 0.85 -7.76 10.28
N SER A 25 1.34 -8.01 9.08
CA SER A 25 2.77 -8.17 8.78
C SER A 25 3.28 -6.86 8.23
N THR A 26 3.60 -5.93 9.13
CA THR A 26 4.48 -4.82 8.80
C THR A 26 5.65 -5.38 8.02
N THR A 27 5.72 -5.05 6.72
CA THR A 27 6.89 -5.18 5.85
C THR A 27 8.17 -5.14 6.68
N PRO A 28 8.77 -6.30 7.05
CA PRO A 28 10.05 -6.30 7.74
C PRO A 28 11.18 -6.04 6.74
N ALA A 29 10.86 -5.98 5.45
CA ALA A 29 11.81 -5.98 4.34
C ALA A 29 11.97 -4.62 3.66
N CYS A 30 11.52 -3.50 4.26
CA CYS A 30 11.98 -2.21 3.78
C CYS A 30 13.21 -1.77 4.58
N PRO A 31 14.42 -1.77 3.98
CA PRO A 31 15.65 -1.38 4.69
C PRO A 31 15.60 0.05 5.24
N LEU A 32 14.71 0.88 4.69
CA LEU A 32 14.50 2.26 5.15
C LEU A 32 13.81 2.36 6.50
N ARG A 33 13.09 1.31 6.94
CA ARG A 33 12.55 1.21 8.31
C ARG A 33 13.67 0.82 9.27
N SER A 34 14.64 1.73 9.42
CA SER A 34 15.76 1.62 10.34
C SER A 34 15.30 1.62 11.82
N TYR A 35 16.21 1.40 12.77
CA TYR A 35 15.89 1.41 14.20
C TYR A 35 15.26 2.73 14.70
N SER A 36 15.51 3.86 14.02
CA SER A 36 14.95 5.17 14.35
C SER A 36 13.64 5.49 13.61
N TYR A 37 13.10 4.54 12.83
CA TYR A 37 11.86 4.73 12.09
C TYR A 37 10.67 4.93 13.04
N ASN A 38 10.04 6.09 12.96
CA ASN A 38 8.80 6.37 13.67
C ASN A 38 7.61 6.31 12.71
N PRO A 39 6.76 5.27 12.76
CA PRO A 39 5.56 5.17 11.91
C PRO A 39 4.51 6.24 12.22
N ARG A 40 4.62 6.97 13.34
CA ARG A 40 3.75 8.10 13.69
C ARG A 40 4.19 9.43 13.11
N ASP A 41 5.44 9.51 12.65
CA ASP A 41 5.95 10.69 11.98
C ASP A 41 5.54 10.64 10.50
N LEU A 42 4.74 11.62 10.06
CA LEU A 42 4.23 11.64 8.69
C LEU A 42 5.35 11.66 7.65
N ASN A 43 6.44 12.38 7.90
CA ASN A 43 7.53 12.52 6.94
C ASN A 43 8.35 11.23 6.80
N GLN A 44 8.63 10.54 7.92
CA GLN A 44 9.28 9.24 7.91
C GLN A 44 8.40 8.17 7.28
N CYS A 45 7.08 8.19 7.56
CA CYS A 45 6.15 7.28 6.93
C CYS A 45 6.07 7.50 5.41
N VAL A 46 5.94 8.75 4.95
CA VAL A 46 5.83 9.08 3.52
C VAL A 46 7.12 8.78 2.77
N SER A 47 8.28 9.09 3.36
CA SER A 47 9.58 8.77 2.74
C SER A 47 9.80 7.26 2.63
N ALA A 48 9.45 6.49 3.65
CA ALA A 48 9.44 5.03 3.58
C ALA A 48 8.45 4.55 2.51
N CYS A 49 7.19 4.99 2.52
CA CYS A 49 6.19 4.58 1.52
C CYS A 49 6.65 4.86 0.07
N LYS A 50 7.27 6.01 -0.19
CA LYS A 50 7.83 6.32 -1.51
C LYS A 50 8.96 5.38 -1.91
N ALA A 51 9.84 5.06 -0.96
CA ALA A 51 11.01 4.23 -1.21
C ALA A 51 10.69 2.72 -1.30
N CYS A 52 9.77 2.25 -0.45
CA CYS A 52 9.42 0.84 -0.30
C CYS A 52 8.29 0.45 -1.26
N ASP A 53 7.23 1.27 -1.30
CA ASP A 53 5.95 0.95 -1.94
C ASP A 53 5.81 1.68 -3.29
N ARG A 54 6.83 2.46 -3.70
CA ARG A 54 6.86 3.27 -4.94
C ARG A 54 5.65 4.19 -5.13
N GLY A 55 5.00 4.56 -4.03
CA GLY A 55 3.83 5.43 -4.05
C GLY A 55 4.19 6.89 -4.34
N THR A 56 3.19 7.67 -4.80
CA THR A 56 3.34 9.12 -4.95
C THR A 56 3.24 9.82 -3.60
N THR A 57 3.66 11.09 -3.50
CA THR A 57 3.47 11.89 -2.27
C THR A 57 2.02 11.88 -1.81
N VAL A 58 1.06 12.06 -2.72
CA VAL A 58 -0.36 12.17 -2.38
C VAL A 58 -0.89 10.84 -1.83
N THR A 59 -0.58 9.74 -2.52
CA THR A 59 -0.97 8.39 -2.11
C THR A 59 -0.34 8.04 -0.76
N CYS A 60 0.96 8.26 -0.61
CA CYS A 60 1.68 7.95 0.62
C CYS A 60 1.24 8.82 1.80
N THR A 61 0.99 10.11 1.60
CA THR A 61 0.44 10.98 2.64
C THR A 61 -0.91 10.46 3.10
N THR A 62 -1.79 10.09 2.17
CA THR A 62 -3.10 9.52 2.49
C THR A 62 -2.96 8.23 3.29
N SER A 63 -2.16 7.28 2.81
CA SER A 63 -1.93 5.99 3.48
C SER A 63 -1.30 6.16 4.87
N CYS A 64 -0.36 7.08 5.03
CA CYS A 64 0.29 7.37 6.31
C CYS A 64 -0.66 8.04 7.30
N THR A 65 -1.47 9.00 6.87
CA THR A 65 -2.49 9.63 7.71
C THR A 65 -3.56 8.62 8.14
N LEU A 66 -3.99 7.73 7.24
CA LEU A 66 -4.92 6.63 7.58
C LEU A 66 -4.33 5.64 8.59
N LYS A 67 -3.00 5.45 8.56
CA LYS A 67 -2.27 4.67 9.58
C LYS A 67 -2.00 5.47 10.88
N GLY A 68 -2.44 6.72 10.94
CA GLY A 68 -2.32 7.59 12.11
C GLY A 68 -0.94 8.22 12.30
N ALA A 69 -0.20 8.43 11.21
CA ALA A 69 0.94 9.34 11.18
C ALA A 69 0.45 10.79 11.08
N ARG A 70 1.16 11.73 11.72
CA ARG A 70 0.81 13.15 11.74
C ARG A 70 2.06 14.03 11.65
#